data_AF-A0A382D4P4-F1
#
_entry.id   AF-A0A382D4P4-F1
#
_cell.length_a   1.000
_cell.length_b   1.000
_cell.length_c   1.000
_cell.angle_alpha   90.00
_cell.angle_beta   90.00
_cell.angle_gamma   90.00
#
_symmetry.space_group_name_H-M   'P 1'
#
loop_
_entity.id
_entity.type
_entity.pdbx_description
1 polymer ?
#
loop_
_entity_poly.entity_id
_entity_poly.type
_entity_poly.pdbx_seq_one_letter_code
_entity_poly.pdbx_strand_id
1 'polypeptide(L)'
;MVCNRYGLTAESVMVSVAVVISSHGMATFGHQWIWVVGYWHAQMLWNQGWDRPAMRQYVWERAWRSQAHLKRIGAVIGEVAPEDETTRVYAAGSPEDIFIMAGGGDSGSYSEVIMIYHGVPAITNIINESSS
;
A
#
# COMPACT_ATOMS: atom_id res chain seq x y z
N MET A 1 2.55 4.24 -8.84
CA MET A 1 1.56 5.34 -8.92
C MET A 1 0.16 4.85 -8.63
N VAL A 2 -0.55 5.59 -7.78
CA VAL A 2 -1.98 5.44 -7.48
C VAL A 2 -2.68 6.71 -7.99
N CYS A 3 -3.44 6.57 -9.07
CA CYS A 3 -4.30 7.64 -9.57
C CYS A 3 -5.75 7.29 -9.24
N ASN A 4 -6.39 8.11 -8.40
CA ASN A 4 -7.83 7.97 -8.13
C ASN A 4 -8.52 9.32 -8.32
N ARG A 5 -8.67 9.70 -9.58
CA ARG A 5 -9.19 11.02 -9.96
C ARG A 5 -10.67 11.23 -9.64
N TYR A 6 -11.46 10.14 -9.65
CA TYR A 6 -12.92 10.20 -9.52
C TYR A 6 -13.42 9.70 -8.17
N GLY A 7 -12.52 9.28 -7.28
CA GLY A 7 -12.83 8.85 -5.93
C GLY A 7 -13.23 10.04 -5.08
N LEU A 8 -14.43 9.97 -4.51
CA LEU A 8 -14.98 11.01 -3.64
C LEU A 8 -14.91 10.63 -2.15
N THR A 9 -14.39 9.42 -1.85
CA THR A 9 -14.25 8.92 -0.48
C THR A 9 -12.83 8.49 -0.18
N ALA A 10 -12.42 8.68 1.07
CA ALA A 10 -11.18 8.16 1.62
C ALA A 10 -11.05 6.65 1.40
N GLU A 11 -12.15 5.91 1.58
CA GLU A 11 -12.22 4.48 1.30
C GLU A 11 -11.88 4.15 -0.15
N SER A 12 -12.40 4.90 -1.13
CA SER A 12 -12.10 4.65 -2.55
C SER A 12 -10.61 4.80 -2.87
N VAL A 13 -9.94 5.77 -2.23
CA VAL A 13 -8.48 5.95 -2.34
C VAL A 13 -7.75 4.78 -1.68
N MET A 14 -8.13 4.41 -0.47
CA MET A 14 -7.48 3.29 0.25
C MET A 14 -7.68 1.94 -0.46
N VAL A 15 -8.85 1.71 -1.07
CA VAL A 15 -9.09 0.55 -1.95
C VAL A 15 -8.15 0.58 -3.15
N SER A 16 -7.95 1.75 -3.77
CA SER A 16 -7.03 1.89 -4.90
C SER A 16 -5.57 1.63 -4.50
N VAL A 17 -5.17 2.11 -3.31
CA VAL A 17 -3.85 1.83 -2.73
C VAL A 17 -3.69 0.33 -2.47
N ALA A 18 -4.68 -0.32 -1.86
CA ALA A 18 -4.65 -1.76 -1.60
C ALA A 18 -4.53 -2.56 -2.91
N VAL A 19 -5.22 -2.15 -3.97
CA VAL A 19 -5.11 -2.76 -5.30
C VAL A 19 -3.70 -2.60 -5.86
N VAL A 20 -3.10 -1.41 -5.80
CA VAL A 20 -1.74 -1.17 -6.30
C VAL A 20 -0.70 -1.96 -5.50
N ILE A 21 -0.78 -1.95 -4.16
CA ILE A 21 0.10 -2.75 -3.29
C ILE A 21 0.00 -4.24 -3.66
N SER A 22 -1.21 -4.78 -3.73
CA SER A 22 -1.45 -6.21 -3.97
C SER A 22 -1.20 -6.67 -5.41
N SER A 23 -1.06 -5.75 -6.36
CA SER A 23 -0.75 -6.07 -7.77
C SER A 23 0.72 -5.91 -8.11
N HIS A 24 1.53 -5.45 -7.16
CA HIS A 24 2.97 -5.40 -7.32
C HIS A 24 3.54 -6.81 -7.48
N GLY A 25 4.51 -7.02 -8.37
CA GLY A 25 5.03 -8.37 -8.70
C GLY A 25 5.64 -9.13 -7.51
N MET A 26 5.97 -8.41 -6.44
CA MET A 26 6.48 -8.94 -5.17
C MET A 26 5.51 -8.65 -4.02
N ALA A 27 4.19 -8.63 -4.24
CA ALA A 27 3.20 -8.53 -3.18
C ALA A 27 3.03 -9.86 -2.42
N THR A 28 4.17 -10.45 -2.05
CA THR A 28 4.30 -11.77 -1.43
C THR A 28 5.07 -11.63 -0.12
N PHE A 29 4.96 -12.59 0.78
CA PHE A 29 5.85 -12.70 1.95
C PHE A 29 5.92 -11.48 2.90
N GLY A 30 4.88 -10.62 2.93
CA GLY A 30 4.74 -9.60 3.97
C GLY A 30 5.81 -8.50 3.98
N HIS A 31 6.12 -7.92 2.82
CA HIS A 31 7.07 -6.80 2.71
C HIS A 31 6.60 -5.51 3.40
N GLN A 32 7.54 -4.58 3.60
CA GLN A 32 7.23 -3.22 4.03
C GLN A 32 6.89 -2.32 2.84
N TRP A 33 6.03 -1.33 3.07
CA TRP A 33 5.50 -0.45 2.02
C TRP A 33 5.50 0.99 2.49
N ILE A 34 5.86 1.91 1.60
CA ILE A 34 5.67 3.35 1.81
C ILE A 34 4.53 3.79 0.92
N TRP A 35 3.48 4.33 1.52
CA TRP A 35 2.45 5.08 0.84
C TRP A 35 2.71 6.58 1.01
N VAL A 36 3.17 7.21 -0.07
CA VAL A 36 3.25 8.67 -0.18
C VAL A 36 1.87 9.18 -0.60
N VAL A 37 1.15 9.74 0.36
CA VAL A 37 -0.18 10.31 0.20
C VAL A 37 -0.05 11.69 -0.44
N GLY A 38 -0.53 11.83 -1.67
CA GLY A 38 -0.58 13.11 -2.36
C GLY A 38 -1.53 14.08 -1.69
N TYR A 39 -1.31 15.38 -1.92
CA TYR A 39 -1.99 16.47 -1.23
C TYR A 39 -3.53 16.30 -1.18
N TRP A 40 -4.19 16.13 -2.33
CA TRP A 40 -5.66 16.03 -2.37
C TRP A 40 -6.20 14.77 -1.71
N HIS A 41 -5.48 13.64 -1.78
CA HIS A 41 -5.85 12.44 -1.04
C HIS A 41 -5.69 12.64 0.47
N ALA A 42 -4.61 13.30 0.91
CA ALA A 42 -4.37 13.60 2.31
C ALA A 42 -5.46 14.52 2.89
N GLN A 43 -5.85 15.55 2.14
CA GLN A 43 -6.98 16.42 2.50
C GLN A 43 -8.29 15.62 2.63
N MET A 44 -8.57 14.72 1.68
CA MET A 44 -9.78 13.89 1.73
C MET A 44 -9.79 12.94 2.93
N LEU A 45 -8.68 12.24 3.19
CA LEU A 45 -8.53 11.35 4.33
C LEU A 45 -8.74 12.10 5.65
N TRP A 46 -8.11 13.26 5.79
CA TRP A 46 -8.24 14.13 6.96
C TRP A 46 -9.69 14.60 7.15
N ASN A 47 -10.29 15.18 6.11
CA ASN A 47 -11.64 15.75 6.18
C ASN A 47 -12.72 14.69 6.45
N GLN A 48 -12.44 13.42 6.14
CA GLN A 48 -13.34 12.30 6.41
C GLN A 48 -13.00 11.55 7.72
N GLY A 49 -12.13 12.12 8.56
CA GLY A 49 -11.88 11.64 9.92
C GLY A 49 -10.99 10.41 10.02
N TRP A 50 -10.21 10.10 9.00
CA TRP A 50 -9.31 8.95 9.03
C TRP A 50 -8.03 9.25 9.79
N ASP A 51 -7.73 8.41 10.77
CA ASP A 51 -6.42 8.39 11.42
C ASP A 51 -5.50 7.33 10.79
N ARG A 52 -4.21 7.48 11.07
CA ARG A 52 -3.17 6.63 10.50
C ARG A 52 -3.33 5.14 10.86
N PRO A 53 -3.58 4.75 12.13
CA PRO A 53 -3.84 3.35 12.47
C PRO A 53 -5.01 2.73 11.70
N ALA A 54 -6.15 3.44 11.60
CA ALA A 54 -7.31 2.96 10.86
C ALA A 54 -7.02 2.83 9.36
N MET A 55 -6.30 3.80 8.78
CA MET A 55 -5.88 3.73 7.38
C MET A 55 -5.02 2.49 7.09
N ARG A 56 -4.02 2.23 7.96
CA ARG A 56 -3.14 1.04 7.85
C ARG A 56 -3.95 -0.24 7.87
N GLN A 57 -4.82 -0.38 8.88
CA GLN A 57 -5.67 -1.55 9.05
C GLN A 57 -6.55 -1.76 7.80
N TYR A 58 -7.22 -0.70 7.35
CA TYR A 58 -8.14 -0.76 6.22
C TYR A 58 -7.46 -1.21 4.92
N VAL A 59 -6.28 -0.65 4.63
CA VAL A 59 -5.51 -1.02 3.44
C VAL A 59 -5.00 -2.46 3.56
N TRP A 60 -4.41 -2.83 4.71
CA TRP A 60 -3.84 -4.15 4.94
C TRP A 60 -4.86 -5.29 4.77
N GLU A 61 -6.07 -5.13 5.32
CA GLU A 61 -7.16 -6.10 5.17
C GLU A 61 -7.53 -6.44 3.72
N ARG A 62 -7.25 -5.51 2.80
CA ARG A 62 -7.60 -5.57 1.38
C ARG A 62 -6.40 -5.83 0.47
N ALA A 63 -5.18 -5.60 0.97
CA ALA A 63 -3.93 -5.72 0.22
C ALA A 63 -3.40 -7.16 0.23
N TRP A 64 -4.13 -8.07 -0.41
CA TRP A 64 -3.74 -9.48 -0.54
C TRP A 64 -4.12 -10.07 -1.90
N ARG A 65 -3.50 -11.21 -2.24
CA ARG A 65 -3.89 -12.08 -3.37
C ARG A 65 -3.97 -13.52 -2.91
N SER A 66 -4.77 -14.33 -3.60
CA SER A 66 -4.77 -15.76 -3.34
C SER A 66 -3.42 -16.36 -3.73
N GLN A 67 -3.00 -17.40 -3.02
CA GLN A 67 -1.79 -18.13 -3.38
C GLN A 67 -1.88 -18.69 -4.81
N ALA A 68 -3.08 -19.08 -5.25
CA ALA A 68 -3.33 -19.58 -6.59
C ALA A 68 -3.06 -18.50 -7.64
N HIS A 69 -3.52 -17.27 -7.40
CA HIS A 69 -3.23 -16.13 -8.28
C HIS A 69 -1.73 -15.90 -8.40
N LEU A 70 -1.02 -15.91 -7.27
CA LEU A 70 0.42 -15.66 -7.24
C LEU A 70 1.22 -16.75 -7.96
N LYS A 71 0.83 -18.02 -7.84
CA LYS A 71 1.41 -19.12 -8.62
C LYS A 71 1.15 -18.96 -10.11
N ARG A 72 -0.08 -18.61 -10.51
CA ARG A 72 -0.46 -18.40 -11.93
C ARG A 72 0.35 -17.32 -12.63
N ILE A 73 0.67 -16.23 -11.92
CA ILE A 73 1.48 -15.13 -12.48
C ILE A 73 2.99 -15.36 -12.35
N GLY A 74 3.42 -16.49 -11.79
CA GLY A 74 4.83 -16.82 -11.59
C GLY A 74 5.52 -16.06 -10.43
N ALA A 75 4.75 -15.41 -9.55
CA ALA A 75 5.29 -14.73 -8.36
C ALA A 75 5.60 -15.70 -7.20
N VAL A 76 4.98 -16.88 -7.21
CA VAL A 76 5.25 -17.98 -6.27
C VAL A 76 5.47 -19.26 -7.08
N ILE A 77 6.46 -20.05 -6.69
CA ILE A 77 6.81 -21.30 -7.39
C ILE A 77 5.77 -22.39 -7.09
N GLY A 78 5.48 -23.23 -8.09
CA GLY A 78 4.74 -24.47 -7.95
C GLY A 78 3.37 -24.46 -8.64
N GLU A 79 2.80 -25.65 -8.79
CA GLU A 79 1.46 -25.84 -9.36
C GLU A 79 0.36 -25.38 -8.40
N VAL A 80 -0.77 -24.95 -8.97
CA VAL A 80 -1.95 -24.54 -8.21
C VAL A 80 -2.67 -25.77 -7.65
N ALA A 81 -2.87 -25.79 -6.34
CA ALA A 81 -3.69 -26.75 -5.62
C ALA A 81 -5.05 -26.12 -5.23
N PRO A 82 -6.13 -26.91 -5.02
CA PRO A 82 -7.45 -26.37 -4.69
C PRO A 82 -7.49 -25.44 -3.47
N GLU A 83 -6.68 -25.71 -2.44
CA GLU A 83 -6.54 -24.90 -1.23
C GLU A 83 -5.90 -23.52 -1.46
N ASP A 84 -5.15 -23.35 -2.55
CA ASP A 84 -4.47 -22.09 -2.86
C ASP A 84 -5.46 -20.98 -3.23
N GLU A 85 -6.67 -21.32 -3.66
CA GLU A 85 -7.68 -20.35 -4.11
C GLU A 85 -8.22 -19.51 -2.94
N THR A 86 -8.25 -20.08 -1.74
CA THR A 86 -8.76 -19.41 -0.53
C THR A 86 -7.64 -18.96 0.40
N THR A 87 -6.42 -19.47 0.22
CA THR A 87 -5.25 -19.06 0.99
C THR A 87 -4.84 -17.64 0.64
N ARG A 88 -5.00 -16.72 1.60
CA ARG A 88 -4.63 -15.31 1.43
C ARG A 88 -3.14 -15.11 1.69
N VAL A 89 -2.47 -14.48 0.73
CA VAL A 89 -1.10 -13.97 0.89
C VAL A 89 -1.17 -12.46 0.97
N TYR A 90 -0.86 -11.92 2.14
CA TYR A 90 -0.84 -10.48 2.40
C TYR A 90 0.45 -9.87 1.86
N ALA A 91 0.32 -8.71 1.21
CA ALA A 91 1.44 -7.98 0.66
C ALA A 91 2.35 -7.39 1.76
N ALA A 92 1.77 -7.04 2.90
CA ALA A 92 2.46 -6.56 4.09
C ALA A 92 2.26 -7.51 5.28
N GLY A 93 3.28 -7.69 6.11
CA GLY A 93 3.26 -8.64 7.23
C GLY A 93 2.22 -8.26 8.28
N SER A 94 2.15 -6.98 8.60
CA SER A 94 1.11 -6.38 9.44
C SER A 94 0.69 -4.99 8.93
N PRO A 95 -0.37 -4.38 9.49
CA PRO A 95 -0.72 -2.99 9.19
C PRO A 95 0.42 -1.99 9.43
N GLU A 96 1.27 -2.24 10.44
CA GLU A 96 2.40 -1.39 10.82
C GLU A 96 3.50 -1.34 9.75
N ASP A 97 3.60 -2.37 8.91
CA ASP A 97 4.53 -2.44 7.78
C ASP A 97 4.12 -1.52 6.61
N ILE A 98 2.99 -0.82 6.72
CA ILE A 98 2.57 0.23 5.80
C ILE A 98 2.92 1.60 6.40
N PHE A 99 4.04 2.16 5.98
CA PHE A 99 4.48 3.51 6.30
C PHE A 99 3.69 4.52 5.48
N ILE A 100 3.12 5.53 6.15
CA ILE A 100 2.27 6.53 5.50
C ILE A 100 2.94 7.90 5.66
N MET A 101 3.06 8.66 4.58
CA MET A 101 3.56 10.04 4.68
C MET A 101 2.81 10.93 3.69
N ALA A 102 2.47 12.14 4.10
CA ALA A 102 1.95 13.14 3.16
C ALA A 102 3.13 13.76 2.41
N GLY A 103 2.99 13.94 1.10
CA GLY A 103 4.02 14.56 0.27
C GLY A 103 3.50 14.97 -1.10
N GLY A 104 4.22 15.84 -1.78
CA GLY A 104 3.83 16.41 -3.08
C GLY A 104 3.28 17.84 -2.98
N GLY A 105 3.05 18.47 -4.13
CA GLY A 105 2.49 19.82 -4.21
C GLY A 105 0.96 19.81 -4.21
N ASP A 106 0.36 21.01 -4.16
CA ASP A 106 -1.08 21.23 -4.37
C ASP A 106 -1.46 21.05 -5.85
N SER A 107 -1.15 19.87 -6.40
CA SER A 107 -1.57 19.50 -7.75
C SER A 107 -1.76 17.99 -7.86
N GLY A 108 -2.97 17.60 -8.30
CA GLY A 108 -3.30 16.24 -8.71
C GLY A 108 -3.75 15.26 -7.62
N SER A 109 -4.57 14.30 -8.03
CA SER A 109 -5.10 13.18 -7.23
C SER A 109 -4.23 11.93 -7.40
N TYR A 110 -2.93 12.13 -7.19
CA TYR A 110 -1.91 11.09 -7.35
C TYR A 110 -1.28 10.77 -6.00
N SER A 111 -0.98 9.51 -5.77
CA SER A 111 -0.16 9.04 -4.65
C SER A 111 0.84 8.03 -5.17
N GLU A 112 1.86 7.74 -4.38
CA GLU A 112 2.87 6.74 -4.74
C GLU A 112 2.94 5.65 -3.69
N VAL A 113 3.26 4.44 -4.15
CA VAL A 113 3.46 3.28 -3.31
C VAL A 113 4.82 2.71 -3.66
N ILE A 114 5.68 2.56 -2.67
CA ILE A 114 7.04 2.05 -2.81
C ILE A 114 7.15 0.79 -1.97
N MET A 115 7.54 -0.31 -2.59
CA MET A 115 7.87 -1.54 -1.88
C MET A 115 9.28 -1.43 -1.31
N ILE A 116 9.46 -1.82 -0.04
CA ILE A 116 10.76 -1.95 0.59
C ILE A 116 11.14 -3.42 0.55
N TYR A 117 12.19 -3.71 -0.23
CA TYR A 117 12.66 -5.06 -0.40
C TYR A 117 13.18 -5.64 0.92
N HIS A 118 12.92 -6.93 1.12
CA HIS A 118 13.25 -7.66 2.33
C HIS A 118 14.73 -7.54 2.69
N GLY A 119 15.02 -7.48 4.00
CA GLY A 119 16.39 -7.56 4.55
C GLY A 119 16.89 -6.32 5.27
N VAL A 120 16.25 -5.16 5.10
CA VAL A 120 16.56 -3.94 5.87
C VAL A 120 15.25 -3.27 6.30
N PRO A 121 14.98 -3.12 7.61
CA PRO A 121 13.81 -2.39 8.09
C PRO A 121 13.82 -0.95 7.57
N ALA A 122 12.64 -0.44 7.20
CA ALA A 122 12.48 0.98 6.96
C ALA A 122 12.87 1.77 8.21
N ILE A 123 13.77 2.72 8.06
CA ILE A 123 14.12 3.69 9.11
C ILE A 123 13.75 5.08 8.64
N THR A 124 13.12 5.86 9.53
CA THR A 124 12.87 7.27 9.29
C THR A 124 14.06 8.05 9.84
N ASN A 125 14.88 8.60 8.96
CA ASN A 125 15.92 9.56 9.34
C ASN A 125 15.41 10.98 9.07
N ILE A 126 15.52 11.85 10.06
CA ILE A 126 15.29 13.28 9.87
C ILE A 126 16.58 13.86 9.30
N ILE A 127 16.55 14.32 8.06
CA ILE A 127 17.64 15.09 7.47
C ILE A 127 17.43 16.53 7.90
N ASN A 128 18.41 17.11 8.61
CA ASN A 128 18.41 18.54 8.89
C ASN A 128 18.64 19.29 7.59
N GLU A 129 17.57 19.74 6.96
CA GLU A 129 17.63 20.68 5.85
C GLU A 129 17.76 22.09 6.43
N SER A 130 18.97 22.65 6.40
CA SER A 130 19.15 24.09 6.57
C SER A 130 18.53 24.78 5.36
N SER A 131 17.31 25.29 5.52
CA SER A 131 16.65 26.12 4.51
C SER A 131 17.40 27.45 4.41
N SER A 132 18.03 27.70 3.26
CA SER A 132 18.51 29.03 2.85
C SER A 132 17.39 29.84 2.22
#